data_AF-A0A9X4LX45-F1
#
_entry.id   AF-A0A9X4LX45-F1
#
_cell.length_a   1.000
_cell.length_b   1.000
_cell.length_c   1.000
_cell.angle_alpha   90.00
_cell.angle_beta   90.00
_cell.angle_gamma   90.00
#
_symmetry.space_group_name_H-M   'P 1'
#
loop_
_entity.id
_entity.type
_entity.pdbx_description
1 polymer ?
#
loop_
_entity_poly.entity_id
_entity_poly.type
_entity_poly.pdbx_seq_one_letter_code
_entity_poly.pdbx_strand_id
1 'polypeptide(L)' 'MTLHRDDTSPAATWTFHCDVCEHRFTSAGTGQAQAVADATTNGWIVSNMTLCPGCAAARDHA' A
#
# COMPACT_ATOMS: atom_id res chain seq x y z
N MET A 1 25.34 -22.45 8.45
CA MET A 1 24.92 -21.58 7.33
C MET A 1 24.47 -20.27 7.94
N THR A 2 25.34 -19.27 7.85
CA THR A 2 25.22 -17.99 8.57
C THR A 2 24.41 -17.04 7.70
N LEU A 3 23.29 -16.53 8.21
CA LEU A 3 22.43 -15.60 7.49
C LEU A 3 23.08 -14.20 7.49
N HIS A 4 23.55 -13.76 6.33
CA HIS A 4 23.94 -12.37 6.10
C HIS A 4 22.70 -11.54 5.79
N ARG A 5 22.42 -10.54 6.62
CA ARG A 5 21.43 -9.51 6.34
C ARG A 5 22.05 -8.50 5.40
N ASP A 6 21.46 -8.34 4.22
CA ASP A 6 21.78 -7.24 3.32
C ASP A 6 21.07 -5.98 3.86
N ASP A 7 21.86 -5.05 4.40
CA ASP A 7 21.41 -3.75 4.95
C ASP A 7 21.28 -2.67 3.85
N THR A 8 21.44 -3.05 2.58
CA THR A 8 21.66 -2.13 1.44
C THR A 8 20.36 -1.63 0.79
N SER A 9 19.23 -1.58 1.50
CA SER A 9 18.02 -0.88 1.01
C SER A 9 17.42 -0.02 2.12
N PRO A 10 17.79 1.27 2.21
CA PRO A 10 17.26 2.20 3.22
C PRO A 10 15.79 2.59 3.00
N ALA A 11 15.15 2.12 1.93
CA ALA A 11 13.74 2.36 1.66
C ALA A 11 12.95 1.06 1.84
N ALA A 12 12.34 0.86 3.01
CA ALA A 12 11.25 -0.09 3.13
C ALA A 12 10.13 0.39 2.19
N THR A 13 10.02 -0.19 1.00
CA THR A 13 8.92 0.12 0.10
C THR A 13 7.69 -0.66 0.55
N TRP A 14 6.59 0.05 0.76
CA TRP A 14 5.32 -0.54 1.14
C TRP A 14 4.44 -0.66 -0.10
N THR A 15 3.96 -1.86 -0.39
CA THR A 15 3.07 -2.11 -1.53
C THR A 15 1.66 -2.45 -1.03
N PHE A 16 0.68 -1.67 -1.48
CA PHE A 16 -0.73 -1.91 -1.25
C PHE A 16 -1.34 -2.57 -2.48
N HIS A 17 -2.21 -3.55 -2.25
CA HIS A 17 -2.92 -4.29 -3.29
C HIS A 17 -4.42 -4.08 -3.12
N CYS A 18 -5.11 -3.82 -4.22
CA CYS A 18 -6.57 -3.76 -4.21
C CYS A 18 -7.12 -5.18 -4.12
N ASP A 19 -8.00 -5.43 -3.15
CA ASP A 19 -8.63 -6.73 -2.92
C ASP A 19 -9.64 -7.13 -4.02
N VAL A 20 -9.97 -6.23 -4.95
CA VAL A 20 -10.96 -6.45 -6.02
C VAL A 20 -10.32 -6.63 -7.40
N CYS A 21 -9.41 -5.74 -7.77
CA CYS A 21 -8.87 -5.66 -9.14
C CYS A 21 -7.34 -5.82 -9.21
N GLU A 22 -6.70 -6.20 -8.10
CA GLU A 22 -5.25 -6.43 -7.99
C GLU A 22 -4.37 -5.22 -8.34
N HIS A 23 -4.96 -4.03 -8.51
CA HIS A 23 -4.22 -2.80 -8.73
C HIS A 23 -3.23 -2.57 -7.57
N ARG A 24 -2.09 -1.94 -7.85
CA ARG A 24 -1.01 -1.79 -6.87
C ARG A 24 -0.62 -0.34 -6.68
N PHE A 25 -0.29 0.02 -5.46
CA PHE A 25 0.31 1.29 -5.11
C PHE A 25 1.55 1.06 -4.26
N THR A 26 2.66 1.67 -4.63
CA THR A 26 3.93 1.55 -3.91
C THR A 26 4.28 2.90 -3.29
N SER A 27 4.39 2.94 -1.97
CA SER A 27 4.94 4.08 -1.23
C SER A 27 6.41 3.81 -0.89
N ALA A 28 7.25 4.81 -1.13
CA ALA A 28 8.64 4.82 -0.73
C ALA A 28 8.78 5.56 0.61
N GLY A 29 9.09 4.86 1.70
CA GLY A 29 9.20 5.53 3.00
C GLY A 29 9.37 4.62 4.20
N THR A 30 9.99 5.15 5.25
CA THR A 30 10.56 4.41 6.39
C THR A 30 9.55 3.83 7.40
N GLY A 31 8.24 3.88 7.15
CA GLY A 31 7.25 3.33 8.09
C GLY A 31 5.84 3.09 7.55
N GLN A 32 5.17 2.09 8.13
CA GLN A 32 3.81 1.66 7.75
C GLN A 32 2.79 2.81 7.83
N ALA A 33 2.85 3.63 8.89
CA ALA A 33 1.91 4.73 9.07
C ALA A 33 2.04 5.78 7.96
N GLN A 34 3.27 6.08 7.52
CA GLN A 34 3.51 6.98 6.40
C GLN A 34 2.98 6.39 5.09
N ALA A 35 3.23 5.10 4.85
CA ALA A 35 2.74 4.41 3.67
C ALA A 35 1.20 4.41 3.59
N VAL A 36 0.51 4.23 4.73
CA VAL A 36 -0.95 4.32 4.80
C VAL A 36 -1.43 5.74 4.53
N ALA A 37 -0.76 6.76 5.07
CA ALA A 37 -1.08 8.17 4.81
C ALA A 37 -0.89 8.52 3.32
N ASP A 38 0.18 8.03 2.69
CA ASP A 38 0.44 8.22 1.27
C ASP A 38 -0.65 7.55 0.42
N ALA A 39 -1.00 6.30 0.73
CA ALA A 39 -2.06 5.57 0.03
C ALA A 39 -3.40 6.32 0.14
N THR A 40 -3.75 6.75 1.36
CA THR A 40 -5.00 7.51 1.62
C THR A 40 -5.02 8.83 0.87
N THR A 41 -3.89 9.55 0.82
CA THR A 41 -3.73 10.79 0.03
C THR A 41 -3.94 10.55 -1.47
N ASN A 42 -3.56 9.37 -1.97
CA ASN A 42 -3.79 8.94 -3.34
C ASN A 42 -5.20 8.33 -3.57
N GLY A 43 -6.11 8.46 -2.61
CA GLY A 43 -7.49 8.01 -2.72
C GLY A 43 -7.70 6.51 -2.46
N TRP A 44 -6.72 5.82 -1.89
CA TRP A 44 -6.88 4.43 -1.46
C TRP A 44 -7.62 4.37 -0.13
N ILE A 45 -8.48 3.36 0.02
CA ILE A 45 -9.02 2.99 1.32
C ILE A 45 -8.13 1.88 1.87
N VAL A 46 -7.52 2.10 3.03
CA VAL A 46 -6.73 1.11 3.76
C VAL A 46 -7.36 0.91 5.13
N SER A 47 -8.17 -0.14 5.28
CA SER A 47 -8.89 -0.49 6.51
C SER A 47 -9.01 -2.01 6.62
N ASN A 48 -10.18 -2.56 6.96
CA ASN A 48 -10.46 -4.00 6.87
C ASN A 48 -10.29 -4.55 5.44
N MET A 49 -10.56 -3.72 4.43
CA MET A 49 -10.38 -4.06 3.01
C MET A 49 -9.56 -2.95 2.37
N THR A 50 -8.61 -3.32 1.51
CA THR A 50 -7.79 -2.38 0.74
C THR A 50 -8.42 -2.20 -0.64
N LEU A 51 -8.81 -0.97 -0.97
CA LEU A 51 -9.44 -0.63 -2.24
C LEU A 51 -8.67 0.46 -2.95
N CYS A 52 -8.46 0.28 -4.25
CA CYS A 52 -8.00 1.36 -5.11
C CYS A 52 -9.11 2.41 -5.31
N PRO A 53 -8.78 3.65 -5.71
CA PRO A 53 -9.75 4.72 -5.88
C PRO A 53 -10.94 4.34 -6.78
N GLY A 54 -10.68 3.57 -7.85
CA GLY A 54 -11.72 3.14 -8.78
C GLY A 54 -12.71 2.14 -8.16
N CYS A 55 -12.20 1.15 -7.42
CA CYS A 55 -13.06 0.18 -6.73
C CYS A 55 -13.76 0.78 -5.51
N ALA A 56 -13.14 1.74 -4.83
CA ALA A 56 -13.78 2.52 -3.77
C ALA A 56 -14.99 3.28 -4.33
N ALA A 57 -14.80 4.08 -5.38
CA ALA A 57 -15.88 4.82 -6.03
C ALA A 57 -17.00 3.90 -6.56
N ALA A 58 -16.65 2.76 -7.16
CA ALA A 58 -17.64 1.79 -7.65
C ALA A 58 -18.51 1.20 -6.52
N ARG A 59 -17.99 1.11 -5.29
CA ARG A 59 -18.74 0.63 -4.12
C ARG A 59 -19.61 1.69 -3.48
N ASP A 60 -19.21 2.95 -3.52
CA ASP A 60 -20.01 4.06 -2.98
C ASP A 60 -21.28 4.34 -3.81
N HIS A 61 -21.28 3.89 -5.07
CA HIS A 61 -22.42 3.99 -5.99
C HIS A 61 -23.30 2.72 -6.06
N ALA A 62 -23.01 1.70 -5.23
CA ALA A 62 -23.71 0.42 -5.22
C ALA A 62 -24.87 0.36 -4.22
#